data_AF-A0A7Y6FI06-F1
#
_entry.id   AF-A0A7Y6FI06-F1
#
_cell.length_a   1.000
_cell.length_b   1.000
_cell.length_c   1.000
_cell.angle_alpha   90.00
_cell.angle_beta   90.00
_cell.angle_gamma   90.00
#
_symmetry.space_group_name_H-M   'P 1'
#
loop_
_entity.id
_entity.type
_entity.pdbx_description
1 polymer ?
#
loop_
_entity_poly.entity_id
_entity_poly.type
_entity_poly.pdbx_seq_one_letter_code
_entity_poly.pdbx_strand_id
1 'polypeptide(L)'
;MTTSIEGRIAEELGVRERQVRAAVELLDGGSTVPFIARYRKEATESLDDAQLRTLEERLRYLRELEERRTSILESVREQGKLDAALEAAIREAETKARLEDIYLPFKPKRRTKAQIAREAGLEPLADGLLGDPSVDPLAAAAAFVDGDKGVADAAAALEGARAILTERFSEDADLTGELRERMWTRGRLAAKVREGQEEAGAKFADYFDFAEPFTALPSHRVLAMLRGEKENVLDLVLEPDGPEAAEQPGPSAYENMIARRFGVADRGRPADKWLGDTVRWAWRTRIQVHLGIDLRLRLRTAAEDEAVRVFASNLRDLLLAAPAGTRATLGLDPGFRTGVKVAVVDATGKVVATDVIHPHVPANKWDQALAKLAHLAKEHAVDLIAIGNGTASRETDKLAGELIDKHPELKLTKVMVSEAGASVYSASAFASQELPDMDVSLRGAVSIARRLQDPLAELVKIDPKSIG
;
A
#
# COMPACT_ATOMS: atom_id res chain seq x y z
N MET A 1 1.95 33.08 5.98
CA MET A 1 2.21 33.00 4.52
C MET A 1 2.36 31.53 4.21
N THR A 2 1.53 30.98 3.33
CA THR A 2 1.66 29.59 2.89
C THR A 2 2.98 29.44 2.14
N THR A 3 3.90 28.63 2.67
CA THR A 3 5.15 28.26 2.00
C THR A 3 4.82 27.70 0.60
N SER A 4 5.55 28.14 -0.42
CA SER A 4 5.42 27.63 -1.80
C SER A 4 5.62 26.10 -1.84
N ILE A 5 5.15 25.44 -2.91
CA ILE A 5 5.41 24.00 -3.10
C ILE A 5 6.91 23.73 -3.04
N GLU A 6 7.70 24.58 -3.72
CA GLU A 6 9.16 24.50 -3.75
C GLU A 6 9.77 24.71 -2.37
N GLY A 7 9.25 25.67 -1.59
CA GLY A 7 9.73 25.93 -0.24
C GLY A 7 9.47 24.77 0.72
N ARG A 8 8.29 24.12 0.63
CA ARG A 8 7.97 22.93 1.43
C ARG A 8 8.91 21.77 1.12
N ILE A 9 9.14 21.50 -0.16
CA ILE A 9 10.07 20.44 -0.59
C ILE A 9 11.50 20.76 -0.12
N ALA A 10 11.89 22.04 -0.16
CA ALA A 10 13.21 22.48 0.29
C ALA A 10 13.42 22.21 1.79
N GLU A 11 12.42 22.52 2.63
CA GLU A 11 12.43 22.21 4.06
C GLU A 11 12.48 20.69 4.32
N GLU A 12 11.65 19.90 3.63
CA GLU A 12 11.60 18.44 3.76
C GLU A 12 12.95 17.77 3.39
N LEU A 13 13.62 18.27 2.35
CA LEU A 13 14.90 17.75 1.88
C LEU A 13 16.13 18.36 2.57
N GLY A 14 15.95 19.42 3.36
CA GLY A 14 17.06 20.18 3.94
C GLY A 14 17.95 20.89 2.90
N VAL A 15 17.36 21.33 1.78
CA VAL A 15 18.05 22.02 0.67
C VAL A 15 17.52 23.44 0.48
N ARG A 16 18.10 24.21 -0.43
CA ARG A 16 17.63 25.59 -0.72
C ARG A 16 16.47 25.56 -1.69
N GLU A 17 15.48 26.44 -1.49
CA GLU A 17 14.33 26.59 -2.42
C GLU A 17 14.75 26.81 -3.87
N ARG A 18 15.82 27.58 -4.11
CA ARG A 18 16.35 27.81 -5.46
C ARG A 18 16.80 26.52 -6.17
N GLN A 19 17.31 25.54 -5.42
CA GLN A 19 17.71 24.24 -5.98
C GLN A 19 16.48 23.44 -6.42
N VAL A 20 15.44 23.45 -5.59
CA VAL A 20 14.16 22.81 -5.89
C VAL A 20 13.52 23.44 -7.12
N ARG A 21 13.45 24.77 -7.18
CA ARG A 21 12.88 25.51 -8.32
C ARG A 21 13.58 25.15 -9.63
N ALA A 22 14.92 25.15 -9.64
CA ALA A 22 15.69 24.77 -10.83
C ALA A 22 15.42 23.31 -11.26
N ALA A 23 15.31 22.39 -10.31
CA ALA A 23 14.97 21.00 -10.60
C ALA A 23 13.53 20.85 -11.14
N VAL A 24 12.57 21.57 -10.57
CA VAL A 24 11.17 21.60 -11.03
C VAL A 24 11.07 22.11 -12.46
N GLU A 25 11.73 23.22 -12.79
CA GLU A 25 11.76 23.77 -14.16
C GLU A 25 12.31 22.75 -15.18
N LEU A 26 13.35 22.00 -14.80
CA LEU A 26 13.92 20.95 -15.65
C LEU A 26 12.96 19.77 -15.83
N LEU A 27 12.29 19.33 -14.76
CA LEU A 27 11.32 18.24 -14.80
C LEU A 27 10.09 18.60 -15.65
N ASP A 28 9.56 19.82 -15.47
CA ASP A 28 8.44 20.34 -16.27
C ASP A 28 8.82 20.51 -17.75
N GLY A 29 10.09 20.83 -18.01
CA GLY A 29 10.69 20.84 -19.35
C GLY A 29 10.91 19.44 -19.96
N GLY A 30 10.51 18.37 -19.28
CA GLY A 30 10.63 16.98 -19.75
C GLY A 30 11.98 16.31 -19.48
N SER A 31 12.86 16.94 -18.68
CA SER A 31 14.12 16.30 -18.27
C SER A 31 13.84 15.15 -17.31
N THR A 32 14.59 14.06 -17.41
CA THR A 32 14.49 12.94 -16.47
C THR A 32 15.42 13.13 -15.27
N VAL A 33 15.11 12.50 -14.13
CA VAL A 33 15.97 12.53 -12.94
C VAL A 33 17.43 12.16 -13.27
N PRO A 34 17.74 11.05 -13.99
CA PRO A 34 19.12 10.71 -14.34
C PRO A 34 19.80 11.76 -15.23
N PHE A 35 19.03 12.43 -16.11
CA PHE A 35 19.58 13.50 -16.95
C PHE A 35 19.95 14.71 -16.10
N ILE A 36 19.09 15.11 -15.17
CA ILE A 36 19.32 16.26 -14.29
C ILE A 36 20.54 16.00 -13.38
N ALA A 37 20.54 14.86 -12.71
CA ALA A 37 21.62 14.45 -11.80
C ALA A 37 22.98 14.38 -12.49
N ARG A 38 23.02 14.01 -13.77
CA ARG A 38 24.28 13.87 -14.52
C ARG A 38 24.72 15.15 -15.24
N TYR A 39 23.80 15.83 -15.91
CA TYR A 39 24.12 16.89 -16.88
C TYR A 39 23.63 18.28 -16.48
N ARG A 40 22.94 18.41 -15.33
CA ARG A 40 22.42 19.69 -14.81
C ARG A 40 22.81 19.93 -13.35
N LYS A 41 23.90 19.35 -12.89
CA LYS A 41 24.43 19.51 -11.52
C LYS A 41 24.64 20.98 -11.14
N GLU A 42 25.16 21.79 -12.05
CA GLU A 42 25.39 23.22 -11.77
C GLU A 42 24.08 23.97 -11.57
N ALA A 43 23.04 23.64 -12.34
CA ALA A 43 21.73 24.27 -12.24
C ALA A 43 21.03 23.93 -10.91
N THR A 44 21.22 22.71 -10.39
CA THR A 44 20.60 22.25 -9.13
C THR A 44 21.52 22.35 -7.91
N GLU A 45 22.73 22.91 -8.05
CA GLU A 45 23.79 22.89 -7.03
C GLU A 45 24.09 21.47 -6.51
N SER A 46 24.12 20.50 -7.42
CA SER A 46 24.48 19.10 -7.18
C SER A 46 23.51 18.34 -6.28
N LEU A 47 22.19 18.54 -6.48
CA LEU A 47 21.21 17.57 -5.98
C LEU A 47 21.51 16.17 -6.54
N ASP A 48 21.52 15.17 -5.66
CA ASP A 48 21.76 13.78 -6.04
C ASP A 48 20.50 13.06 -6.55
N ASP A 49 20.67 11.84 -7.06
CA ASP A 49 19.58 11.03 -7.60
C ASP A 49 18.48 10.74 -6.57
N ALA A 50 18.84 10.56 -5.29
CA ALA A 50 17.87 10.26 -4.23
C ALA A 50 17.03 11.50 -3.91
N GLN A 51 17.69 12.65 -3.76
CA GLN A 51 17.02 13.94 -3.54
C GLN A 51 16.09 14.30 -4.70
N LEU A 52 16.53 14.10 -5.95
CA LEU A 52 15.71 14.40 -7.14
C LEU A 52 14.50 13.47 -7.28
N ARG A 53 14.61 12.19 -6.90
CA ARG A 53 13.46 11.28 -6.86
C ARG A 53 12.45 11.67 -5.79
N THR A 54 12.91 11.94 -4.57
CA THR A 54 12.02 12.43 -3.51
C THR A 54 11.36 13.74 -3.90
N LEU A 55 12.10 14.66 -4.53
CA LEU A 55 11.56 15.90 -5.08
C LEU A 55 10.43 15.63 -6.10
N GLU A 56 10.64 14.73 -7.06
CA GLU A 56 9.64 14.40 -8.09
C GLU A 56 8.35 13.81 -7.47
N GLU A 57 8.50 12.91 -6.49
CA GLU A 57 7.38 12.31 -5.76
C GLU A 57 6.60 13.36 -4.95
N ARG A 58 7.32 14.20 -4.19
CA ARG A 58 6.71 15.25 -3.36
C ARG A 58 6.07 16.35 -4.20
N LEU A 59 6.70 16.75 -5.31
CA LEU A 59 6.16 17.71 -6.27
C LEU A 59 4.79 17.25 -6.78
N ARG A 60 4.68 15.98 -7.18
CA ARG A 60 3.41 15.38 -7.62
C ARG A 60 2.35 15.43 -6.54
N TYR A 61 2.67 14.95 -5.34
CA TYR A 61 1.73 14.96 -4.21
C TYR A 61 1.23 16.38 -3.88
N LEU A 62 2.14 17.35 -3.81
CA LEU A 62 1.82 18.73 -3.44
C LEU A 62 1.01 19.43 -4.54
N ARG A 63 1.29 19.15 -5.82
CA ARG A 63 0.46 19.65 -6.94
C ARG A 63 -0.96 19.12 -6.86
N GLU A 64 -1.13 17.82 -6.63
CA GLU A 64 -2.45 17.21 -6.45
C GLU A 64 -3.19 17.79 -5.22
N LEU A 65 -2.46 18.12 -4.15
CA LEU A 65 -3.01 18.79 -2.98
C LEU A 65 -3.52 20.21 -3.33
N GLU A 66 -2.72 21.01 -4.05
CA GLU A 66 -3.10 22.38 -4.43
C GLU A 66 -4.24 22.42 -5.47
N GLU A 67 -4.25 21.48 -6.42
CA GLU A 67 -5.37 21.31 -7.36
C GLU A 67 -6.65 21.00 -6.59
N ARG A 68 -6.58 20.05 -5.65
CA ARG A 68 -7.73 19.70 -4.82
C ARG A 68 -8.18 20.86 -3.93
N ARG A 69 -7.23 21.62 -3.37
CA ARG A 69 -7.50 22.82 -2.56
C ARG A 69 -8.26 23.86 -3.36
N THR A 70 -7.84 24.10 -4.60
CA THR A 70 -8.49 25.03 -5.52
C THR A 70 -9.93 24.59 -5.82
N SER A 71 -10.12 23.32 -6.19
CA SER A 71 -11.46 22.75 -6.43
C SER A 71 -12.40 22.88 -5.23
N ILE A 72 -11.89 22.68 -4.01
CA ILE A 72 -12.67 22.82 -2.78
C ILE A 72 -13.04 24.29 -2.53
N LEU A 73 -12.11 25.22 -2.68
CA LEU A 73 -12.39 26.65 -2.55
C LEU A 73 -13.47 27.11 -3.53
N GLU A 74 -13.41 26.66 -4.77
CA GLU A 74 -14.42 26.96 -5.80
C GLU A 74 -15.79 26.37 -5.41
N SER A 75 -15.84 25.09 -5.05
CA SER A 75 -17.10 24.44 -4.66
C SER A 75 -17.78 25.11 -3.46
N VAL A 76 -17.01 25.50 -2.44
CA VAL A 76 -17.55 26.19 -1.26
C VAL A 76 -17.98 27.63 -1.59
N ARG A 77 -17.25 28.31 -2.49
CA ARG A 77 -17.60 29.65 -2.97
C ARG A 77 -18.90 29.64 -3.77
N GLU A 78 -19.08 28.67 -4.67
CA GLU A 78 -20.31 28.50 -5.46
C GLU A 78 -21.55 28.27 -4.58
N GLN A 79 -21.39 27.65 -3.41
CA GLN A 79 -22.45 27.47 -2.42
C GLN A 79 -22.74 28.74 -1.59
N GLY A 80 -21.95 29.82 -1.76
CA GLY A 80 -22.07 31.05 -0.97
C GLY A 80 -21.72 30.85 0.51
N LYS A 81 -20.92 29.83 0.84
CA LYS A 81 -20.55 29.46 2.22
C LYS A 81 -19.10 29.78 2.57
N LEU A 82 -18.31 30.30 1.62
CA LEU A 82 -16.90 30.63 1.84
C LEU A 82 -16.78 31.94 2.61
N ASP A 83 -16.51 31.85 3.92
CA ASP A 83 -16.10 32.98 4.74
C ASP A 83 -14.57 33.06 4.91
N ALA A 84 -14.09 34.14 5.52
CA ALA A 84 -12.65 34.38 5.70
C ALA A 84 -11.96 33.35 6.61
N ALA A 85 -12.66 32.81 7.61
CA ALA A 85 -12.12 31.83 8.53
C ALA A 85 -11.98 30.45 7.85
N LEU A 86 -13.00 30.05 7.09
CA LEU A 86 -13.00 28.83 6.31
C LEU A 86 -11.99 28.89 5.16
N GLU A 87 -11.87 30.03 4.47
CA GLU A 87 -10.84 30.21 3.45
C GLU A 87 -9.44 30.05 4.04
N ALA A 88 -9.17 30.66 5.21
CA ALA A 88 -7.90 30.51 5.91
C ALA A 88 -7.64 29.05 6.28
N ALA A 89 -8.62 28.35 6.87
CA ALA A 89 -8.49 26.94 7.24
C ALA A 89 -8.21 26.04 6.02
N ILE A 90 -8.89 26.26 4.89
CA ILE A 90 -8.65 25.53 3.64
C ILE A 90 -7.24 25.81 3.11
N ARG A 91 -6.72 27.04 3.22
CA ARG A 91 -5.36 27.42 2.78
C ARG A 91 -4.26 26.91 3.70
N GLU A 92 -4.54 26.74 4.98
CA GLU A 92 -3.57 26.23 5.97
C GLU A 92 -3.50 24.70 5.99
N ALA A 93 -4.49 23.99 5.43
CA ALA A 93 -4.48 22.53 5.38
C ALA A 93 -3.20 21.98 4.69
N GLU A 94 -2.44 21.17 5.43
CA GLU A 94 -1.15 20.63 4.97
C GLU A 94 -1.26 19.23 4.36
N THR A 95 -2.37 18.53 4.62
CA THR A 95 -2.61 17.17 4.14
C THR A 95 -3.92 17.07 3.39
N LYS A 96 -4.00 16.13 2.42
CA LYS A 96 -5.25 15.84 1.70
C LYS A 96 -6.37 15.41 2.65
N ALA A 97 -6.05 14.68 3.71
CA ALA A 97 -7.02 14.26 4.71
C ALA A 97 -7.66 15.45 5.44
N ARG A 98 -6.83 16.37 5.97
CA ARG A 98 -7.33 17.59 6.64
C ARG A 98 -8.16 18.45 5.70
N LEU A 99 -7.74 18.54 4.44
CA LEU A 99 -8.48 19.29 3.43
C LEU A 99 -9.87 18.67 3.14
N GLU A 100 -9.96 17.34 3.05
CA GLU A 100 -11.26 16.66 2.91
C GLU A 100 -12.13 16.78 4.18
N ASP A 101 -11.53 16.76 5.38
CA ASP A 101 -12.26 16.95 6.64
C ASP A 101 -12.95 18.32 6.68
N ILE A 102 -12.23 19.39 6.30
CA ILE A 102 -12.78 20.75 6.22
C ILE A 102 -13.88 20.84 5.15
N TYR A 103 -13.74 20.10 4.04
CA TYR A 103 -14.70 20.12 2.94
C TYR A 103 -15.96 19.29 3.22
N LEU A 104 -15.92 18.36 4.17
CA LEU A 104 -16.97 17.37 4.41
C LEU A 104 -18.39 17.97 4.62
N PRO A 105 -18.58 19.10 5.32
CA PRO A 105 -19.88 19.76 5.43
C PRO A 105 -20.47 20.23 4.08
N PHE A 106 -19.60 20.63 3.14
CA PHE A 106 -19.95 21.26 1.86
C PHE A 106 -19.97 20.29 0.69
N LYS A 107 -19.44 19.08 0.87
CA LYS A 107 -19.45 18.04 -0.14
C LYS A 107 -20.89 17.72 -0.53
N PRO A 108 -21.25 17.68 -1.84
CA PRO A 108 -22.58 17.27 -2.27
C PRO A 108 -22.93 15.86 -1.77
N LYS A 109 -24.09 15.72 -1.10
CA LYS A 109 -24.53 14.45 -0.49
C LYS A 109 -25.81 13.96 -1.14
N ARG A 110 -25.95 12.63 -1.24
CA ARG A 110 -27.25 11.99 -1.45
C ARG A 110 -28.18 12.35 -0.30
N ARG A 111 -29.48 12.43 -0.57
CA ARG A 111 -30.53 12.78 0.40
C ARG A 111 -30.38 11.97 1.71
N THR A 112 -29.74 12.54 2.72
CA THR A 112 -29.45 11.86 4.01
C THR A 112 -30.64 11.92 4.96
N LYS A 113 -30.68 11.07 5.98
CA LYS A 113 -31.68 11.19 7.06
C LYS A 113 -31.66 12.57 7.72
N ALA A 114 -30.47 13.16 7.88
CA ALA A 114 -30.30 14.51 8.42
C ALA A 114 -30.87 15.58 7.47
N GLN A 115 -30.64 15.46 6.15
CA GLN A 115 -31.24 16.36 5.16
C GLN A 115 -32.77 16.25 5.14
N ILE A 116 -33.33 15.05 5.15
CA ILE A 116 -34.78 14.83 5.26
C ILE A 116 -35.34 15.48 6.53
N ALA A 117 -34.65 15.33 7.65
CA ALA A 117 -35.03 15.97 8.91
C ALA A 117 -34.96 17.51 8.85
N ARG A 118 -33.94 18.09 8.19
CA ARG A 118 -33.87 19.54 7.96
C ARG A 118 -35.01 20.05 7.07
N GLU A 119 -35.30 19.33 5.98
CA GLU A 119 -36.43 19.61 5.08
C GLU A 119 -37.79 19.52 5.80
N ALA A 120 -37.91 18.59 6.76
CA ALA A 120 -39.08 18.47 7.63
C ALA A 120 -39.17 19.57 8.70
N GLY A 121 -38.15 20.44 8.83
CA GLY A 121 -38.12 21.54 9.79
C GLY A 121 -37.68 21.14 11.20
N LEU A 122 -36.92 20.05 11.35
CA LEU A 122 -36.46 19.53 12.66
C LEU A 122 -35.13 20.14 13.15
N GLU A 123 -34.49 21.01 12.37
CA GLU A 123 -33.24 21.67 12.78
C GLU A 123 -33.39 22.54 14.03
N PRO A 124 -34.45 23.36 14.18
CA PRO A 124 -34.68 24.11 15.41
C PRO A 124 -34.88 23.23 16.65
N LEU A 125 -35.43 22.01 16.49
CA LEU A 125 -35.54 21.04 17.60
C LEU A 125 -34.16 20.54 18.03
N ALA A 126 -33.30 20.18 17.06
CA ALA A 126 -31.93 19.76 17.33
C ALA A 126 -31.11 20.86 18.01
N ASP A 127 -31.19 22.09 17.50
CA ASP A 127 -30.49 23.25 18.07
C ASP A 127 -31.03 23.63 19.45
N GLY A 128 -32.35 23.59 19.64
CA GLY A 128 -32.99 23.87 20.92
C GLY A 128 -32.57 22.90 22.01
N LEU A 129 -32.58 21.60 21.73
CA LEU A 129 -32.18 20.57 22.70
C LEU A 129 -30.67 20.63 23.03
N LEU A 130 -29.83 20.95 22.05
CA LEU A 130 -28.39 21.11 22.28
C LEU A 130 -28.08 22.41 23.04
N GLY A 131 -28.76 23.51 22.71
CA GLY A 131 -28.54 24.83 23.29
C GLY A 131 -29.12 25.00 24.69
N ASP A 132 -30.28 24.40 24.97
CA ASP A 132 -30.92 24.39 26.30
C ASP A 132 -31.30 22.96 26.73
N PRO A 133 -30.37 22.24 27.38
CA PRO A 133 -30.63 20.89 27.84
C PRO A 133 -31.64 20.79 29.02
N SER A 134 -32.16 21.91 29.52
CA SER A 134 -33.18 21.92 30.59
C SER A 134 -34.57 21.55 30.09
N VAL A 135 -34.78 21.58 28.77
CA VAL A 135 -36.06 21.26 28.14
C VAL A 135 -36.25 19.75 28.05
N ASP A 136 -37.46 19.26 28.34
CA ASP A 136 -37.81 17.86 28.14
C ASP A 136 -37.86 17.52 26.62
N PRO A 137 -37.07 16.54 26.13
CA PRO A 137 -37.02 16.21 24.71
C PRO A 137 -38.37 15.83 24.10
N LEU A 138 -39.18 15.04 24.82
CA LEU A 138 -40.47 14.60 24.30
C LEU A 138 -41.46 15.75 24.20
N ALA A 139 -41.52 16.61 25.23
CA ALA A 139 -42.35 17.82 25.20
C ALA A 139 -41.92 18.78 24.08
N ALA A 140 -40.62 19.01 23.90
CA ALA A 140 -40.11 19.84 22.81
C ALA A 140 -40.47 19.26 21.44
N ALA A 141 -40.29 17.95 21.27
CA ALA A 141 -40.53 17.26 20.00
C ALA A 141 -42.01 17.23 19.59
N ALA A 142 -42.94 17.31 20.53
CA ALA A 142 -44.38 17.33 20.24
C ALA A 142 -44.78 18.49 19.31
N ALA A 143 -44.10 19.64 19.41
CA ALA A 143 -44.35 20.81 18.55
C ALA A 143 -43.89 20.63 17.09
N PHE A 144 -43.12 19.58 16.81
CA PHE A 144 -42.54 19.30 15.50
C PHE A 144 -43.18 18.08 14.81
N VAL A 145 -44.24 17.51 15.39
CA VAL A 145 -45.00 16.41 14.78
C VAL A 145 -45.80 16.93 13.60
N ASP A 146 -45.53 16.38 12.43
CA ASP A 146 -46.11 16.80 11.16
C ASP A 146 -46.16 15.60 10.21
N GLY A 147 -47.32 14.95 10.14
CA GLY A 147 -47.52 13.76 9.31
C GLY A 147 -47.31 14.02 7.82
N ASP A 148 -47.60 15.23 7.34
CA ASP A 148 -47.44 15.62 5.94
C ASP A 148 -45.96 15.77 5.56
N LYS A 149 -45.09 16.09 6.54
CA LYS A 149 -43.63 16.10 6.40
C LYS A 149 -42.96 14.77 6.76
N GLY A 150 -43.75 13.72 7.01
CA GLY A 150 -43.24 12.39 7.35
C GLY A 150 -42.76 12.25 8.81
N VAL A 151 -43.17 13.14 9.70
CA VAL A 151 -42.86 13.11 11.14
C VAL A 151 -44.10 12.60 11.89
N ALA A 152 -44.21 11.29 12.05
CA ALA A 152 -45.42 10.64 12.55
C ALA A 152 -45.72 10.91 14.03
N ASP A 153 -44.69 11.06 14.86
CA ASP A 153 -44.81 11.26 16.30
C ASP A 153 -43.57 11.96 16.88
N ALA A 154 -43.60 12.27 18.18
CA ALA A 154 -42.50 12.93 18.88
C ALA A 154 -41.20 12.10 18.88
N ALA A 155 -41.30 10.76 18.83
CA ALA A 155 -40.12 9.90 18.75
C ALA A 155 -39.45 10.02 17.37
N ALA A 156 -40.23 10.05 16.28
CA ALA A 156 -39.73 10.30 14.94
C ALA A 156 -39.07 11.68 14.81
N ALA A 157 -39.65 12.71 15.44
CA ALA A 157 -39.05 14.04 15.50
C ALA A 157 -37.68 14.02 16.21
N LEU A 158 -37.58 13.33 17.36
CA LEU A 158 -36.31 13.16 18.07
C LEU A 158 -35.28 12.35 17.27
N GLU A 159 -35.68 11.32 16.54
CA GLU A 159 -34.77 10.57 15.67
C GLU A 159 -34.27 11.41 14.49
N GLY A 160 -35.12 12.27 13.92
CA GLY A 160 -34.71 13.27 12.93
C GLY A 160 -33.71 14.28 13.51
N ALA A 161 -33.99 14.84 14.69
CA ALA A 161 -33.06 15.72 15.39
C ALA A 161 -31.72 15.03 15.72
N ARG A 162 -31.75 13.77 16.16
CA ARG A 162 -30.56 12.94 16.39
C ARG A 162 -29.74 12.76 15.12
N ALA A 163 -30.39 12.54 13.98
CA ALA A 163 -29.72 12.42 12.69
C ALA A 163 -28.99 13.72 12.29
N ILE A 164 -29.60 14.88 12.53
CA ILE A 164 -28.99 16.19 12.31
C ILE A 164 -27.75 16.38 13.20
N LEU A 165 -27.87 16.12 14.51
CA LEU A 165 -26.74 16.25 15.43
C LEU A 165 -25.63 15.24 15.12
N THR A 166 -25.98 14.01 14.79
CA THR A 166 -25.01 12.97 14.39
C THR A 166 -24.21 13.39 13.18
N GLU A 167 -24.88 13.96 12.17
CA GLU A 167 -24.21 14.53 11.00
C GLU A 167 -23.27 15.67 11.39
N ARG A 168 -23.78 16.65 12.13
CA ARG A 168 -23.00 17.79 12.59
C ARG A 168 -21.75 17.37 13.38
N PHE A 169 -21.89 16.40 14.28
CA PHE A 169 -20.78 15.91 15.10
C PHE A 169 -19.72 15.20 14.27
N SER A 170 -20.14 14.45 13.24
CA SER A 170 -19.22 13.73 12.36
C SER A 170 -18.52 14.58 11.32
N GLU A 171 -18.93 15.82 11.15
CA GLU A 171 -18.41 16.72 10.11
C GLU A 171 -17.62 17.90 10.69
N ASP A 172 -17.39 17.89 12.00
CA ASP A 172 -16.43 18.81 12.65
C ASP A 172 -15.01 18.33 12.33
N ALA A 173 -14.30 19.15 11.54
CA ALA A 173 -12.99 18.80 11.03
C ALA A 173 -11.92 18.67 12.12
N ASP A 174 -11.99 19.51 13.16
CA ASP A 174 -11.03 19.50 14.28
C ASP A 174 -11.20 18.24 15.12
N LEU A 175 -12.44 17.95 15.51
CA LEU A 175 -12.79 16.75 16.24
C LEU A 175 -12.41 15.48 15.46
N THR A 176 -12.74 15.41 14.17
CA THR A 176 -12.38 14.26 13.33
C THR A 176 -10.87 14.06 13.30
N GLY A 177 -10.09 15.13 13.13
CA GLY A 177 -8.63 15.07 13.18
C GLY A 177 -8.08 14.57 14.53
N GLU A 178 -8.58 15.12 15.64
CA GLU A 178 -8.17 14.71 16.99
C GLU A 178 -8.51 13.25 17.29
N LEU A 179 -9.73 12.81 16.95
CA LEU A 179 -10.15 11.43 17.15
C LEU A 179 -9.35 10.47 16.27
N ARG A 180 -9.03 10.85 15.02
CA ARG A 180 -8.19 10.06 14.10
C ARG A 180 -6.80 9.82 14.67
N GLU A 181 -6.12 10.86 15.13
CA GLU A 181 -4.76 10.72 15.68
C GLU A 181 -4.75 10.02 17.04
N ARG A 182 -5.78 10.23 17.87
CA ARG A 182 -5.95 9.42 19.09
C ARG A 182 -6.11 7.94 18.76
N MET A 183 -6.98 7.62 17.81
CA MET A 183 -7.22 6.24 17.39
C MET A 183 -5.98 5.63 16.74
N TRP A 184 -5.21 6.40 15.96
CA TRP A 184 -3.93 5.95 15.41
C TRP A 184 -2.92 5.58 16.51
N THR A 185 -2.83 6.38 17.58
CA THR A 185 -1.83 6.19 18.63
C THR A 185 -2.22 5.17 19.70
N ARG A 186 -3.51 4.98 19.95
CA ARG A 186 -4.02 4.11 21.03
C ARG A 186 -4.72 2.85 20.53
N GLY A 187 -5.23 2.89 19.30
CA GLY A 187 -5.98 1.79 18.71
C GLY A 187 -5.09 0.65 18.23
N ARG A 188 -5.75 -0.45 17.88
CA ARG A 188 -5.11 -1.69 17.47
C ARG A 188 -5.88 -2.38 16.35
N LEU A 189 -5.16 -3.17 15.56
CA LEU A 189 -5.76 -4.06 14.58
C LEU A 189 -5.94 -5.42 15.25
N ALA A 190 -7.17 -5.88 15.34
CA ALA A 190 -7.52 -7.22 15.79
C ALA A 190 -7.89 -8.08 14.58
N ALA A 191 -7.40 -9.32 14.56
CA ALA A 191 -7.70 -10.34 13.58
C ALA A 191 -8.24 -11.59 14.27
N LYS A 192 -9.31 -12.16 13.71
CA LYS A 192 -9.86 -13.44 14.14
C LYS A 192 -10.14 -14.35 12.96
N VAL A 193 -9.96 -15.66 13.14
CA VAL A 193 -10.38 -16.64 12.14
C VAL A 193 -11.90 -16.68 12.02
N ARG A 194 -12.38 -16.78 10.79
CA ARG A 194 -13.80 -17.04 10.53
C ARG A 194 -14.13 -18.49 10.86
N GLU A 195 -15.29 -18.70 11.46
CA GLU A 195 -15.76 -20.03 11.83
C GLU A 195 -15.71 -21.01 10.63
N GLY A 196 -15.02 -22.13 10.80
CA GLY A 196 -14.88 -23.18 9.77
C GLY A 196 -13.78 -22.95 8.74
N GLN A 197 -12.95 -21.91 8.88
CA GLN A 197 -11.81 -21.62 8.00
C GLN A 197 -10.46 -22.03 8.59
N GLU A 198 -10.42 -22.73 9.72
CA GLU A 198 -9.18 -23.03 10.45
C GLU A 198 -8.24 -23.94 9.65
N GLU A 199 -8.79 -24.96 8.97
CA GLU A 199 -7.99 -25.90 8.17
C GLU A 199 -7.57 -25.29 6.82
N ALA A 200 -8.52 -24.70 6.08
CA ALA A 200 -8.24 -24.04 4.80
C ALA A 200 -7.31 -22.81 4.96
N GLY A 201 -7.39 -22.16 6.11
CA GLY A 201 -6.67 -20.96 6.48
C GLY A 201 -5.33 -21.19 7.19
N ALA A 202 -4.82 -22.43 7.28
CA ALA A 202 -3.66 -22.78 8.10
C ALA A 202 -2.41 -21.89 7.86
N LYS A 203 -2.25 -21.33 6.65
CA LYS A 203 -1.17 -20.37 6.33
C LYS A 203 -1.27 -19.02 7.05
N PHE A 204 -2.42 -18.72 7.67
CA PHE A 204 -2.70 -17.53 8.46
C PHE A 204 -2.87 -17.86 9.95
N ALA A 205 -2.48 -19.05 10.40
CA ALA A 205 -2.69 -19.53 11.78
C ALA A 205 -2.16 -18.56 12.85
N ASP A 206 -1.02 -17.90 12.60
CA ASP A 206 -0.44 -16.89 13.48
C ASP A 206 -1.37 -15.68 13.74
N TYR A 207 -2.41 -15.50 12.92
CA TYR A 207 -3.35 -14.39 12.98
C TYR A 207 -4.79 -14.83 13.34
N PHE A 208 -5.02 -16.09 13.74
CA PHE A 208 -6.36 -16.59 14.08
C PHE A 208 -6.95 -15.97 15.35
N ASP A 209 -6.10 -15.53 16.27
CA ASP A 209 -6.47 -14.69 17.41
C ASP A 209 -5.30 -13.75 17.69
N PHE A 210 -5.31 -12.59 17.06
CA PHE A 210 -4.20 -11.66 17.07
C PHE A 210 -4.69 -10.24 17.28
N ALA A 211 -3.98 -9.46 18.09
CA ALA A 211 -4.25 -8.03 18.26
C ALA A 211 -2.96 -7.27 18.60
N GLU A 212 -2.62 -6.26 17.80
CA GLU A 212 -1.44 -5.41 18.05
C GLU A 212 -1.74 -3.93 17.75
N PRO A 213 -1.11 -2.98 18.49
CA PRO A 213 -1.26 -1.55 18.25
C PRO A 213 -0.89 -1.14 16.82
N PHE A 214 -1.62 -0.17 16.25
CA PHE A 214 -1.38 0.28 14.88
C PHE A 214 0.07 0.71 14.61
N THR A 215 0.68 1.39 15.59
CA THR A 215 2.04 1.94 15.50
C THR A 215 3.15 0.90 15.68
N ALA A 216 2.82 -0.30 16.14
CA ALA A 216 3.78 -1.38 16.36
C ALA A 216 3.75 -2.45 15.26
N LEU A 217 2.72 -2.44 14.40
CA LEU A 217 2.50 -3.46 13.38
C LEU A 217 3.54 -3.40 12.25
N PRO A 218 4.31 -4.48 12.03
CA PRO A 218 5.18 -4.59 10.87
C PRO A 218 4.39 -4.70 9.55
N SER A 219 4.94 -4.14 8.46
CA SER A 219 4.31 -4.12 7.14
C SER A 219 3.86 -5.50 6.64
N HIS A 220 4.73 -6.52 6.76
CA HIS A 220 4.42 -7.89 6.33
C HIS A 220 3.23 -8.50 7.06
N ARG A 221 3.03 -8.18 8.36
CA ARG A 221 1.87 -8.68 9.13
C ARG A 221 0.58 -7.99 8.70
N VAL A 222 0.62 -6.68 8.47
CA VAL A 222 -0.53 -5.92 7.94
C VAL A 222 -0.96 -6.51 6.60
N LEU A 223 -0.03 -6.72 5.67
CA LEU A 223 -0.32 -7.30 4.36
C LEU A 223 -0.84 -8.75 4.46
N ALA A 224 -0.28 -9.56 5.35
CA ALA A 224 -0.74 -10.93 5.59
C ALA A 224 -2.18 -10.97 6.11
N MET A 225 -2.51 -10.13 7.10
CA MET A 225 -3.86 -10.03 7.65
C MET A 225 -4.86 -9.52 6.60
N LEU A 226 -4.54 -8.46 5.86
CA LEU A 226 -5.38 -7.95 4.77
C LEU A 226 -5.59 -8.99 3.66
N ARG A 227 -4.59 -9.83 3.39
CA ARG A 227 -4.71 -10.96 2.46
C ARG A 227 -5.65 -12.04 3.02
N GLY A 228 -5.49 -12.41 4.29
CA GLY A 228 -6.36 -13.40 4.95
C GLY A 228 -7.83 -12.97 4.96
N GLU A 229 -8.09 -11.68 5.17
CA GLU A 229 -9.44 -11.12 5.06
C GLU A 229 -9.97 -11.16 3.62
N LYS A 230 -9.17 -10.77 2.63
CA LYS A 230 -9.54 -10.82 1.20
C LYS A 230 -9.85 -12.24 0.74
N GLU A 231 -9.17 -13.23 1.29
CA GLU A 231 -9.40 -14.66 1.04
C GLU A 231 -10.55 -15.24 1.89
N ASN A 232 -11.28 -14.41 2.65
CA ASN A 232 -12.38 -14.80 3.54
C ASN A 232 -11.98 -15.80 4.64
N VAL A 233 -10.72 -15.76 5.11
CA VAL A 233 -10.23 -16.58 6.23
C VAL A 233 -10.27 -15.80 7.54
N LEU A 234 -9.96 -14.50 7.50
CA LEU A 234 -9.89 -13.64 8.68
C LEU A 234 -11.01 -12.59 8.68
N ASP A 235 -11.42 -12.19 9.88
CA ASP A 235 -12.15 -10.96 10.15
C ASP A 235 -11.21 -9.96 10.81
N LEU A 236 -11.16 -8.74 10.28
CA LEU A 236 -10.34 -7.67 10.80
C LEU A 236 -11.19 -6.57 11.40
N VAL A 237 -10.82 -6.15 12.61
CA VAL A 237 -11.48 -5.05 13.33
C VAL A 237 -10.43 -4.03 13.73
N LEU A 238 -10.68 -2.77 13.38
CA LEU A 238 -9.90 -1.65 13.89
C LEU A 238 -10.53 -1.19 15.20
N GLU A 239 -9.90 -1.55 16.29
CA GLU A 239 -10.37 -1.23 17.64
C GLU A 239 -9.79 0.12 18.08
N PRO A 240 -10.62 1.02 18.64
CA PRO A 240 -10.20 2.39 18.90
C PRO A 240 -9.30 2.53 20.13
N ASP A 241 -9.34 1.59 21.06
CA ASP A 241 -8.50 1.53 22.25
C ASP A 241 -8.19 0.06 22.58
N GLY A 242 -7.28 -0.15 23.54
CA GLY A 242 -6.99 -1.46 24.10
C GLY A 242 -8.14 -2.07 24.91
N PRO A 243 -8.03 -3.36 25.27
CA PRO A 243 -9.10 -4.12 25.94
C PRO A 243 -9.45 -3.52 27.31
N GLU A 244 -8.46 -3.02 28.05
CA GLU A 244 -8.63 -2.36 29.35
C GLU A 244 -9.58 -1.14 29.29
N ALA A 245 -9.59 -0.41 28.17
CA ALA A 245 -10.49 0.74 28.00
C ALA A 245 -11.90 0.32 27.59
N ALA A 246 -12.03 -0.81 26.88
CA ALA A 246 -13.33 -1.36 26.49
C ALA A 246 -14.10 -1.94 27.69
N GLU A 247 -13.40 -2.36 28.74
CA GLU A 247 -13.97 -2.90 29.97
C GLU A 247 -14.42 -1.83 30.98
N GLN A 248 -14.05 -0.56 30.77
CA GLN A 248 -14.44 0.52 31.69
C GLN A 248 -15.94 0.85 31.57
N PRO A 249 -16.68 0.84 32.69
CA PRO A 249 -18.09 1.22 32.69
C PRO A 249 -18.23 2.72 32.44
N GLY A 250 -19.06 3.11 31.47
CA GLY A 250 -19.39 4.51 31.16
C GLY A 250 -19.10 4.89 29.70
N PRO A 251 -19.17 6.19 29.38
CA PRO A 251 -18.83 6.69 28.04
C PRO A 251 -17.33 6.49 27.75
N SER A 252 -17.01 6.04 26.54
CA SER A 252 -15.62 5.91 26.11
C SER A 252 -14.90 7.26 26.07
N ALA A 253 -13.56 7.25 26.06
CA ALA A 253 -12.79 8.49 25.92
C ALA A 253 -13.14 9.26 24.63
N TYR A 254 -13.49 8.55 23.55
CA TYR A 254 -13.96 9.14 22.30
C TYR A 254 -15.34 9.80 22.44
N GLU A 255 -16.28 9.12 23.10
CA GLU A 255 -17.59 9.70 23.43
C GLU A 255 -17.43 10.96 24.29
N ASN A 256 -16.52 10.96 25.26
CA ASN A 256 -16.23 12.13 26.11
C ASN A 256 -15.62 13.30 25.32
N MET A 257 -14.75 13.03 24.33
CA MET A 257 -14.19 14.08 23.47
C MET A 257 -15.28 14.74 22.61
N ILE A 258 -16.16 13.94 22.01
CA ILE A 258 -17.31 14.45 21.25
C ILE A 258 -18.22 15.27 22.16
N ALA A 259 -18.57 14.73 23.33
CA ALA A 259 -19.43 15.43 24.29
C ALA A 259 -18.84 16.78 24.71
N ARG A 260 -17.53 16.82 25.02
CA ARG A 260 -16.82 18.06 25.38
C ARG A 260 -16.81 19.07 24.23
N ARG A 261 -16.58 18.64 22.98
CA ARG A 261 -16.57 19.52 21.80
C ARG A 261 -17.91 20.23 21.61
N PHE A 262 -19.03 19.54 21.88
CA PHE A 262 -20.38 20.06 21.69
C PHE A 262 -21.09 20.49 22.97
N GLY A 263 -20.38 20.60 24.10
CA GLY A 263 -20.95 21.07 25.37
C GLY A 263 -21.98 20.12 26.00
N VAL A 264 -21.99 18.85 25.61
CA VAL A 264 -22.85 17.82 26.19
C VAL A 264 -22.22 17.34 27.50
N ALA A 265 -23.00 17.38 28.57
CA ALA A 265 -22.58 16.91 29.89
C ALA A 265 -23.79 16.37 30.65
N ASP A 266 -23.62 15.25 31.33
CA ASP A 266 -24.66 14.71 32.21
C ASP A 266 -24.63 15.46 33.54
N ARG A 267 -25.63 16.33 33.74
CA ARG A 267 -25.87 17.09 34.97
C ARG A 267 -27.25 16.78 35.55
N GLY A 268 -27.89 15.71 35.09
CA GLY A 268 -29.24 15.34 35.48
C GLY A 268 -30.35 16.24 34.91
N ARG A 269 -30.09 17.01 33.85
CA ARG A 269 -31.12 17.82 33.17
C ARG A 269 -31.96 16.94 32.24
N PRO A 270 -33.21 17.33 31.91
CA PRO A 270 -34.11 16.50 31.12
C PRO A 270 -33.56 16.01 29.77
N ALA A 271 -32.82 16.84 29.03
CA ALA A 271 -32.27 16.43 27.73
C ALA A 271 -30.91 15.70 27.80
N ASP A 272 -30.23 15.69 28.97
CA ASP A 272 -28.85 15.21 29.08
C ASP A 272 -28.71 13.75 28.64
N LYS A 273 -29.67 12.89 29.01
CA LYS A 273 -29.68 11.48 28.60
C LYS A 273 -29.80 11.33 27.08
N TRP A 274 -30.72 12.07 26.45
CA TRP A 274 -30.93 12.01 25.00
C TRP A 274 -29.71 12.54 24.23
N LEU A 275 -29.08 13.61 24.73
CA LEU A 275 -27.84 14.15 24.15
C LEU A 275 -26.66 13.17 24.32
N GLY A 276 -26.52 12.56 25.50
CA GLY A 276 -25.50 11.53 25.75
C GLY A 276 -25.67 10.31 24.84
N ASP A 277 -26.90 9.83 24.68
CA ASP A 277 -27.22 8.76 23.73
C ASP A 277 -26.99 9.18 22.27
N THR A 278 -27.18 10.45 21.93
CA THR A 278 -26.87 11.01 20.60
C THR A 278 -25.37 11.02 20.34
N VAL A 279 -24.55 11.43 21.32
CA VAL A 279 -23.08 11.37 21.24
C VAL A 279 -22.60 9.92 21.03
N ARG A 280 -23.11 8.98 21.83
CA ARG A 280 -22.80 7.55 21.68
C ARG A 280 -23.18 7.03 20.31
N TRP A 281 -24.36 7.40 19.83
CA TRP A 281 -24.83 7.03 18.49
C TRP A 281 -23.92 7.58 17.39
N ALA A 282 -23.56 8.87 17.47
CA ALA A 282 -22.68 9.51 16.50
C ALA A 282 -21.30 8.85 16.44
N TRP A 283 -20.73 8.53 17.61
CA TRP A 283 -19.49 7.77 17.72
C TRP A 283 -19.58 6.42 17.02
N ARG A 284 -20.49 5.54 17.48
CA ARG A 284 -20.51 4.13 17.07
C ARG A 284 -20.97 3.91 15.64
N THR A 285 -21.86 4.75 15.13
CA THR A 285 -22.51 4.51 13.83
C THR A 285 -21.92 5.30 12.67
N ARG A 286 -21.24 6.43 12.94
CA ARG A 286 -20.74 7.33 11.89
C ARG A 286 -19.25 7.61 12.04
N ILE A 287 -18.84 8.18 13.18
CA ILE A 287 -17.46 8.66 13.37
C ILE A 287 -16.46 7.48 13.39
N GLN A 288 -16.69 6.49 14.25
CA GLN A 288 -15.79 5.33 14.37
C GLN A 288 -15.68 4.55 13.04
N VAL A 289 -16.79 4.41 12.31
CA VAL A 289 -16.80 3.75 10.99
C VAL A 289 -15.94 4.51 9.99
N HIS A 290 -16.10 5.83 9.92
CA HIS A 290 -15.31 6.67 9.01
C HIS A 290 -13.82 6.63 9.36
N LEU A 291 -13.47 6.79 10.63
CA LEU A 291 -12.09 6.69 11.11
C LEU A 291 -11.50 5.30 10.85
N GLY A 292 -12.28 4.22 10.99
CA GLY A 292 -11.86 2.87 10.67
C GLY A 292 -11.46 2.71 9.19
N ILE A 293 -12.20 3.32 8.26
CA ILE A 293 -11.86 3.31 6.84
C ILE A 293 -10.56 4.08 6.60
N ASP A 294 -10.44 5.29 7.16
CA ASP A 294 -9.26 6.15 7.00
C ASP A 294 -7.99 5.47 7.52
N LEU A 295 -8.04 4.93 8.75
CA LEU A 295 -6.89 4.31 9.39
C LEU A 295 -6.52 2.99 8.72
N ARG A 296 -7.49 2.24 8.21
CA ARG A 296 -7.22 1.05 7.41
C ARG A 296 -6.49 1.38 6.12
N LEU A 297 -6.89 2.46 5.43
CA LEU A 297 -6.16 2.94 4.26
C LEU A 297 -4.74 3.38 4.64
N ARG A 298 -4.58 4.14 5.73
CA ARG A 298 -3.26 4.56 6.25
C ARG A 298 -2.35 3.37 6.54
N LEU A 299 -2.86 2.33 7.23
CA LEU A 299 -2.11 1.10 7.51
C LEU A 299 -1.71 0.38 6.22
N ARG A 300 -2.64 0.22 5.28
CA ARG A 300 -2.37 -0.44 4.00
C ARG A 300 -1.29 0.31 3.22
N THR A 301 -1.44 1.62 3.04
CA THR A 301 -0.48 2.43 2.29
C THR A 301 0.91 2.37 2.92
N ALA A 302 1.02 2.54 4.24
CA ALA A 302 2.31 2.44 4.93
C ALA A 302 2.96 1.05 4.77
N ALA A 303 2.16 -0.02 4.80
CA ALA A 303 2.66 -1.37 4.63
C ALA A 303 3.08 -1.68 3.18
N GLU A 304 2.31 -1.20 2.19
CA GLU A 304 2.63 -1.31 0.77
C GLU A 304 3.90 -0.52 0.42
N ASP A 305 4.03 0.72 0.90
CA ASP A 305 5.22 1.55 0.67
C ASP A 305 6.49 0.87 1.20
N GLU A 306 6.42 0.28 2.39
CA GLU A 306 7.55 -0.46 2.96
C GLU A 306 7.89 -1.73 2.16
N ALA A 307 6.87 -2.50 1.75
CA ALA A 307 7.09 -3.68 0.92
C ALA A 307 7.71 -3.31 -0.44
N VAL A 308 7.22 -2.25 -1.08
CA VAL A 308 7.75 -1.73 -2.34
C VAL A 308 9.19 -1.26 -2.17
N ARG A 309 9.54 -0.60 -1.06
CA ARG A 309 10.93 -0.21 -0.77
C ARG A 309 11.87 -1.42 -0.69
N VAL A 310 11.44 -2.49 -0.03
CA VAL A 310 12.21 -3.75 0.03
C VAL A 310 12.34 -4.38 -1.36
N PHE A 311 11.26 -4.46 -2.14
CA PHE A 311 11.30 -4.99 -3.50
C PHE A 311 12.21 -4.15 -4.42
N ALA A 312 12.16 -2.82 -4.31
CA ALA A 312 13.02 -1.92 -5.07
C ALA A 312 14.50 -2.12 -4.71
N SER A 313 14.84 -2.31 -3.43
CA SER A 313 16.21 -2.61 -3.02
C SER A 313 16.68 -3.96 -3.57
N ASN A 314 15.86 -5.00 -3.45
CA ASN A 314 16.19 -6.33 -3.96
C ASN A 314 16.39 -6.31 -5.49
N LEU A 315 15.52 -5.62 -6.22
CA LEU A 315 15.65 -5.47 -7.67
C LEU A 315 16.91 -4.67 -8.04
N ARG A 316 17.23 -3.59 -7.31
CA ARG A 316 18.47 -2.84 -7.54
C ARG A 316 19.70 -3.74 -7.37
N ASP A 317 19.74 -4.54 -6.33
CA ASP A 317 20.86 -5.43 -6.04
C ASP A 317 21.00 -6.53 -7.11
N LEU A 318 19.89 -7.01 -7.66
CA LEU A 318 19.89 -7.94 -8.81
C LEU A 318 20.40 -7.28 -10.10
N LEU A 319 19.93 -6.06 -10.41
CA LEU A 319 20.31 -5.33 -11.62
C LEU A 319 21.78 -4.88 -11.60
N LEU A 320 22.33 -4.62 -10.42
CA LEU A 320 23.72 -4.18 -10.23
C LEU A 320 24.67 -5.31 -9.84
N ALA A 321 24.21 -6.57 -9.88
CA ALA A 321 25.07 -7.72 -9.66
C ALA A 321 26.21 -7.73 -10.68
N ALA A 322 27.42 -8.08 -10.22
CA ALA A 322 28.60 -8.03 -11.06
C ALA A 322 28.47 -9.00 -12.26
N PRO A 323 28.65 -8.52 -13.50
CA PRO A 323 28.61 -9.39 -14.68
C PRO A 323 29.83 -10.33 -14.68
N ALA A 324 29.62 -11.62 -14.93
CA ALA A 324 30.72 -12.58 -15.10
C ALA A 324 31.46 -12.39 -16.43
N GLY A 325 30.87 -11.61 -17.35
CA GLY A 325 31.47 -11.18 -18.60
C GLY A 325 31.31 -12.18 -19.75
N THR A 326 32.10 -11.97 -20.79
CA THR A 326 32.04 -12.71 -22.06
C THR A 326 32.69 -14.09 -21.95
N ARG A 327 32.07 -14.98 -21.17
CA ARG A 327 32.52 -16.35 -20.92
C ARG A 327 31.44 -17.34 -21.33
N ALA A 328 31.82 -18.43 -22.00
CA ALA A 328 30.86 -19.46 -22.40
C ALA A 328 30.23 -20.08 -21.15
N THR A 329 28.90 -20.15 -21.12
CA THR A 329 28.13 -20.44 -19.91
C THR A 329 27.11 -21.55 -20.17
N LEU A 330 27.11 -22.55 -19.30
CA LEU A 330 26.09 -23.59 -19.22
C LEU A 330 25.02 -23.16 -18.21
N GLY A 331 23.81 -22.85 -18.68
CA GLY A 331 22.64 -22.59 -17.86
C GLY A 331 21.89 -23.86 -17.50
N LEU A 332 21.62 -24.04 -16.21
CA LEU A 332 20.83 -25.13 -15.66
C LEU A 332 19.60 -24.54 -14.97
N ASP A 333 18.41 -24.85 -15.49
CA ASP A 333 17.11 -24.55 -14.89
C ASP A 333 16.60 -25.81 -14.17
N PRO A 334 16.73 -25.88 -12.83
CA PRO A 334 16.45 -27.08 -12.06
C PRO A 334 15.00 -27.57 -12.15
N GLY A 335 14.81 -28.86 -11.92
CA GLY A 335 13.48 -29.46 -11.86
C GLY A 335 13.52 -30.95 -11.54
N PHE A 336 12.48 -31.43 -10.86
CA PHE A 336 12.31 -32.85 -10.55
C PHE A 336 11.66 -33.59 -11.74
N ARG A 337 10.32 -33.64 -11.76
CA ARG A 337 9.53 -34.41 -12.73
C ARG A 337 9.77 -34.02 -14.18
N THR A 338 9.92 -32.73 -14.47
CA THR A 338 10.16 -32.20 -15.83
C THR A 338 11.63 -32.27 -16.25
N GLY A 339 12.53 -32.73 -15.37
CA GLY A 339 13.96 -32.67 -15.59
C GLY A 339 14.57 -31.28 -15.38
N VAL A 340 15.89 -31.23 -15.49
CA VAL A 340 16.70 -30.01 -15.51
C VAL A 340 16.87 -29.61 -16.98
N LYS A 341 16.47 -28.39 -17.31
CA LYS A 341 16.62 -27.85 -18.66
C LYS A 341 18.02 -27.25 -18.78
N VAL A 342 18.67 -27.54 -19.89
CA VAL A 342 20.06 -27.20 -20.14
C VAL A 342 20.13 -26.28 -21.35
N ALA A 343 20.89 -25.19 -21.23
CA ALA A 343 21.25 -24.33 -22.34
C ALA A 343 22.74 -24.01 -22.28
N VAL A 344 23.40 -23.98 -23.43
CA VAL A 344 24.78 -23.50 -23.55
C VAL A 344 24.74 -22.22 -24.37
N VAL A 345 25.30 -21.14 -23.80
CA VAL A 345 25.53 -19.89 -24.52
C VAL A 345 27.02 -19.66 -24.69
N ASP A 346 27.43 -19.18 -25.86
CA ASP A 346 28.82 -18.78 -26.09
C ASP A 346 29.15 -17.46 -25.39
N ALA A 347 30.40 -16.99 -25.55
CA ALA A 347 30.88 -15.74 -24.94
C ALA A 347 30.08 -14.48 -25.35
N THR A 348 29.29 -14.54 -26.43
CA THR A 348 28.43 -13.43 -26.91
C THR A 348 26.99 -13.54 -26.41
N GLY A 349 26.63 -14.64 -25.74
CA GLY A 349 25.27 -14.94 -25.31
C GLY A 349 24.43 -15.64 -26.38
N LYS A 350 25.01 -16.03 -27.53
CA LYS A 350 24.32 -16.82 -28.54
C LYS A 350 24.11 -18.24 -28.03
N VAL A 351 22.91 -18.77 -28.17
CA VAL A 351 22.62 -20.17 -27.82
C VAL A 351 23.27 -21.10 -28.85
N VAL A 352 24.10 -22.02 -28.37
CA VAL A 352 24.84 -22.98 -29.20
C VAL A 352 24.39 -24.43 -28.99
N ALA A 353 23.80 -24.74 -27.83
CA ALA A 353 23.17 -26.03 -27.57
C ALA A 353 22.07 -25.93 -26.50
N THR A 354 21.14 -26.87 -26.52
CA THR A 354 20.11 -27.06 -25.50
C THR A 354 19.85 -28.54 -25.28
N ASP A 355 19.45 -28.93 -24.07
CA ASP A 355 19.05 -30.30 -23.77
C ASP A 355 18.11 -30.36 -22.55
N VAL A 356 17.57 -31.55 -22.25
CA VAL A 356 16.82 -31.83 -21.03
C VAL A 356 17.38 -33.10 -20.40
N ILE A 357 17.90 -32.98 -19.18
CA ILE A 357 18.46 -34.11 -18.42
C ILE A 357 17.54 -34.45 -17.24
N HIS A 358 17.54 -35.70 -16.81
CA HIS A 358 16.70 -36.17 -15.70
C HIS A 358 17.53 -36.80 -14.56
N PRO A 359 18.43 -36.02 -13.91
CA PRO A 359 19.31 -36.52 -12.85
C PRO A 359 18.54 -36.91 -11.59
N HIS A 360 17.42 -36.25 -11.32
CA HIS A 360 16.69 -36.34 -10.06
C HIS A 360 15.48 -37.28 -10.13
N VAL A 361 14.77 -37.40 -9.01
CA VAL A 361 13.50 -38.12 -8.95
C VAL A 361 12.49 -37.55 -9.97
N PRO A 362 11.71 -38.41 -10.65
CA PRO A 362 11.61 -39.86 -10.48
C PRO A 362 12.60 -40.70 -11.31
N ALA A 363 13.32 -40.09 -12.26
CA ALA A 363 14.12 -40.83 -13.24
C ALA A 363 15.49 -41.29 -12.70
N ASN A 364 16.09 -40.50 -11.78
CA ASN A 364 17.36 -40.78 -11.10
C ASN A 364 18.53 -41.12 -12.06
N LYS A 365 18.60 -40.47 -13.23
CA LYS A 365 19.64 -40.72 -14.25
C LYS A 365 20.90 -39.87 -14.02
N TRP A 366 21.48 -39.98 -12.83
CA TRP A 366 22.58 -39.13 -12.37
C TRP A 366 23.84 -39.20 -13.25
N ASP A 367 24.39 -40.40 -13.46
CA ASP A 367 25.62 -40.56 -14.25
C ASP A 367 25.44 -40.21 -15.73
N GLN A 368 24.25 -40.46 -16.29
CA GLN A 368 23.92 -40.07 -17.67
C GLN A 368 23.90 -38.54 -17.81
N ALA A 369 23.34 -37.85 -16.83
CA ALA A 369 23.34 -36.40 -16.77
C ALA A 369 24.78 -35.84 -16.68
N LEU A 370 25.62 -36.39 -15.79
CA LEU A 370 27.03 -35.98 -15.69
C LEU A 370 27.79 -36.16 -17.02
N ALA A 371 27.68 -37.32 -17.66
CA ALA A 371 28.34 -37.57 -18.94
C ALA A 371 27.89 -36.59 -20.03
N LYS A 372 26.58 -36.28 -20.06
CA LYS A 372 25.99 -35.35 -21.02
C LYS A 372 26.47 -33.91 -20.78
N LEU A 373 26.49 -33.46 -19.52
CA LEU A 373 26.98 -32.14 -19.16
C LEU A 373 28.48 -31.99 -19.46
N ALA A 374 29.29 -33.02 -19.17
CA ALA A 374 30.72 -33.03 -19.49
C ALA A 374 30.97 -32.91 -21.00
N HIS A 375 30.18 -33.61 -21.82
CA HIS A 375 30.26 -33.52 -23.27
C HIS A 375 29.95 -32.11 -23.78
N LEU A 376 28.83 -31.52 -23.36
CA LEU A 376 28.44 -30.15 -23.73
C LEU A 376 29.47 -29.11 -23.27
N ALA A 377 29.96 -29.26 -22.04
CA ALA A 377 30.95 -28.35 -21.48
C ALA A 377 32.26 -28.38 -22.27
N LYS A 378 32.72 -29.57 -22.67
CA LYS A 378 33.92 -29.75 -23.49
C LYS A 378 33.74 -29.26 -24.92
N GLU A 379 32.63 -29.60 -25.56
CA GLU A 379 32.36 -29.26 -26.97
C GLU A 379 32.31 -27.74 -27.19
N HIS A 380 31.70 -27.01 -26.27
CA HIS A 380 31.50 -25.56 -26.39
C HIS A 380 32.46 -24.73 -25.55
N ALA A 381 33.53 -25.34 -25.02
CA ALA A 381 34.53 -24.69 -24.18
C ALA A 381 33.89 -23.85 -23.06
N VAL A 382 32.95 -24.46 -22.33
CA VAL A 382 32.23 -23.80 -21.24
C VAL A 382 33.21 -23.47 -20.12
N ASP A 383 33.10 -22.26 -19.59
CA ASP A 383 33.87 -21.77 -18.45
C ASP A 383 33.04 -21.71 -17.16
N LEU A 384 31.74 -21.41 -17.31
CA LEU A 384 30.83 -21.10 -16.22
C LEU A 384 29.61 -22.02 -16.22
N ILE A 385 29.11 -22.36 -15.03
CA ILE A 385 27.82 -23.04 -14.85
C ILE A 385 26.91 -22.12 -14.05
N ALA A 386 25.82 -21.65 -14.68
CA ALA A 386 24.78 -20.87 -14.03
C ALA A 386 23.65 -21.80 -13.57
N ILE A 387 23.30 -21.77 -12.29
CA ILE A 387 22.28 -22.66 -11.71
C ILE A 387 21.15 -21.83 -11.13
N GLY A 388 19.92 -22.03 -11.62
CA GLY A 388 18.73 -21.39 -11.07
C GLY A 388 18.50 -21.75 -9.60
N ASN A 389 18.01 -20.81 -8.80
CA ASN A 389 17.82 -20.97 -7.36
C ASN A 389 16.43 -21.50 -6.95
N GLY A 390 15.65 -22.06 -7.87
CA GLY A 390 14.32 -22.60 -7.59
C GLY A 390 14.28 -24.06 -7.14
N THR A 391 13.23 -24.74 -7.60
CA THR A 391 12.93 -26.12 -7.18
C THR A 391 13.99 -27.10 -7.66
N ALA A 392 14.52 -27.94 -6.77
CA ALA A 392 15.62 -28.87 -7.03
C ALA A 392 17.00 -28.22 -7.27
N SER A 393 17.15 -26.92 -6.93
CA SER A 393 18.42 -26.19 -7.07
C SER A 393 19.55 -26.80 -6.24
N ARG A 394 19.27 -27.20 -4.99
CA ARG A 394 20.25 -27.85 -4.10
C ARG A 394 20.80 -29.15 -4.70
N GLU A 395 19.93 -29.99 -5.24
CA GLU A 395 20.30 -31.25 -5.89
C GLU A 395 21.08 -30.99 -7.18
N THR A 396 20.72 -29.96 -7.94
CA THR A 396 21.41 -29.56 -9.18
C THR A 396 22.78 -28.92 -8.91
N ASP A 397 22.91 -28.16 -7.82
CA ASP A 397 24.17 -27.62 -7.34
C ASP A 397 25.16 -28.73 -6.94
N LYS A 398 24.64 -29.80 -6.31
CA LYS A 398 25.42 -31.01 -6.03
C LYS A 398 25.88 -31.70 -7.32
N LEU A 399 25.01 -31.82 -8.32
CA LEU A 399 25.35 -32.39 -9.63
C LEU A 399 26.47 -31.61 -10.31
N ALA A 400 26.37 -30.27 -10.33
CA ALA A 400 27.39 -29.40 -10.91
C ALA A 400 28.72 -29.48 -10.14
N GLY A 401 28.68 -29.62 -8.81
CA GLY A 401 29.88 -29.84 -7.99
C GLY A 401 30.59 -31.14 -8.36
N GLU A 402 29.84 -32.24 -8.48
CA GLU A 402 30.40 -33.53 -8.86
C GLU A 402 30.95 -33.54 -10.30
N LEU A 403 30.32 -32.79 -11.21
CA LEU A 403 30.85 -32.57 -12.56
C LEU A 403 32.23 -31.89 -12.53
N ILE A 404 32.39 -30.84 -11.71
CA ILE A 404 33.66 -30.11 -11.55
C ILE A 404 34.73 -31.05 -10.98
N ASP A 405 34.39 -31.85 -9.96
CA ASP A 405 35.33 -32.77 -9.31
C ASP A 405 35.78 -33.91 -10.24
N LYS A 406 34.87 -34.43 -11.08
CA LYS A 406 35.16 -35.50 -12.04
C LYS A 406 35.93 -35.03 -13.28
N HIS A 407 35.82 -33.74 -13.63
CA HIS A 407 36.41 -33.15 -14.83
C HIS A 407 37.23 -31.88 -14.54
N PRO A 408 38.30 -31.97 -13.73
CA PRO A 408 39.12 -30.82 -13.36
C PRO A 408 39.81 -30.16 -14.58
N GLU A 409 39.99 -30.90 -15.67
CA GLU A 409 40.55 -30.39 -16.92
C GLU A 409 39.69 -29.31 -17.58
N LEU A 410 38.38 -29.28 -17.32
CA LEU A 410 37.45 -28.30 -17.88
C LEU A 410 37.47 -26.95 -17.14
N LYS A 411 38.06 -26.90 -15.94
CA LYS A 411 38.20 -25.66 -15.13
C LYS A 411 36.88 -24.89 -14.91
N LEU A 412 35.78 -25.62 -14.82
CA LEU A 412 34.44 -25.08 -14.67
C LEU A 412 34.28 -24.37 -13.33
N THR A 413 33.56 -23.25 -13.34
CA THR A 413 33.15 -22.54 -12.10
C THR A 413 31.63 -22.50 -12.03
N LYS A 414 31.03 -23.04 -10.96
CA LYS A 414 29.58 -22.97 -10.73
C LYS A 414 29.19 -21.73 -9.93
N VAL A 415 28.04 -21.14 -10.30
CA VAL A 415 27.46 -19.96 -9.64
C VAL A 415 25.94 -20.14 -9.55
N MET A 416 25.38 -19.85 -8.38
CA MET A 416 23.93 -19.78 -8.18
C MET A 416 23.40 -18.44 -8.70
N VAL A 417 22.30 -18.50 -9.44
CA VAL A 417 21.67 -17.33 -10.09
C VAL A 417 20.19 -17.31 -9.74
N SER A 418 19.65 -16.11 -9.51
CA SER A 418 18.20 -15.94 -9.31
C SER A 418 17.44 -16.38 -10.56
N GLU A 419 16.38 -17.18 -10.42
CA GLU A 419 15.46 -17.51 -11.51
C GLU A 419 14.25 -16.57 -11.58
N ALA A 420 14.20 -15.54 -10.72
CA ALA A 420 13.08 -14.59 -10.67
C ALA A 420 12.80 -14.00 -12.07
N GLY A 421 11.55 -14.14 -12.53
CA GLY A 421 11.11 -13.69 -13.85
C GLY A 421 11.50 -14.58 -15.04
N ALA A 422 12.31 -15.64 -14.87
CA ALA A 422 12.74 -16.49 -16.00
C ALA A 422 11.56 -17.21 -16.69
N SER A 423 10.56 -17.64 -15.91
CA SER A 423 9.32 -18.23 -16.44
C SER A 423 8.42 -17.21 -17.15
N VAL A 424 8.41 -15.96 -16.68
CA VAL A 424 7.66 -14.87 -17.33
C VAL A 424 8.33 -14.47 -18.64
N TYR A 425 9.67 -14.39 -18.64
CA TYR A 425 10.45 -14.20 -19.86
C TYR A 425 10.16 -15.32 -20.86
N SER A 426 10.27 -16.59 -20.47
CA SER A 426 10.16 -17.72 -21.41
C SER A 426 8.81 -17.79 -22.12
N ALA A 427 7.74 -17.41 -21.43
CA ALA A 427 6.38 -17.32 -21.96
C ALA A 427 6.06 -15.99 -22.68
N SER A 428 7.00 -15.03 -22.70
CA SER A 428 6.77 -13.71 -23.29
C SER A 428 6.79 -13.73 -24.82
N ALA A 429 6.09 -12.76 -25.42
CA ALA A 429 6.17 -12.50 -26.85
C ALA A 429 7.61 -12.14 -27.28
N PHE A 430 8.36 -11.43 -26.43
CA PHE A 430 9.75 -11.05 -26.69
C PHE A 430 10.65 -12.28 -26.83
N ALA A 431 10.60 -13.20 -25.86
CA ALA A 431 11.38 -14.44 -25.93
C ALA A 431 10.96 -15.33 -27.11
N SER A 432 9.67 -15.30 -27.49
CA SER A 432 9.18 -16.02 -28.67
C SER A 432 9.72 -15.44 -29.98
N GLN A 433 10.02 -14.13 -30.04
CA GLN A 433 10.67 -13.51 -31.18
C GLN A 433 12.18 -13.74 -31.17
N GLU A 434 12.79 -13.74 -29.98
CA GLU A 434 14.24 -13.97 -29.81
C GLU A 434 14.64 -15.42 -30.10
N LEU A 435 13.79 -16.38 -29.72
CA LEU A 435 14.04 -17.83 -29.80
C LEU A 435 12.82 -18.59 -30.37
N PRO A 436 12.45 -18.36 -31.66
CA PRO A 436 11.18 -18.81 -32.23
C PRO A 436 11.01 -20.32 -32.27
N ASP A 437 12.06 -21.06 -32.58
CA ASP A 437 12.03 -22.53 -32.74
C ASP A 437 12.33 -23.28 -31.43
N MET A 438 12.46 -22.56 -30.30
CA MET A 438 12.81 -23.14 -29.01
C MET A 438 11.56 -23.34 -28.14
N ASP A 439 11.45 -24.52 -27.53
CA ASP A 439 10.41 -24.82 -26.53
C ASP A 439 10.47 -23.85 -25.34
N VAL A 440 9.29 -23.50 -24.81
CA VAL A 440 9.14 -22.54 -23.70
C VAL A 440 9.95 -22.95 -22.48
N SER A 441 10.04 -24.25 -22.17
CA SER A 441 10.78 -24.74 -21.00
C SER A 441 12.30 -24.53 -21.10
N LEU A 442 12.86 -24.51 -22.32
CA LEU A 442 14.30 -24.33 -22.56
C LEU A 442 14.72 -22.86 -22.54
N ARG A 443 13.82 -21.93 -22.90
CA ARG A 443 14.10 -20.49 -22.88
C ARG A 443 14.45 -19.97 -21.48
N GLY A 444 13.89 -20.60 -20.43
CA GLY A 444 14.24 -20.30 -19.04
C GLY A 444 15.72 -20.57 -18.75
N ALA A 445 16.25 -21.71 -19.19
CA ALA A 445 17.66 -22.07 -19.04
C ALA A 445 18.59 -21.11 -19.80
N VAL A 446 18.17 -20.63 -20.99
CA VAL A 446 18.89 -19.59 -21.73
C VAL A 446 18.99 -18.30 -20.92
N SER A 447 17.87 -17.86 -20.31
CA SER A 447 17.85 -16.65 -19.49
C SER A 447 18.75 -16.79 -18.26
N ILE A 448 18.76 -17.96 -17.60
CA ILE A 448 19.67 -18.24 -16.47
C ILE A 448 21.14 -18.13 -16.89
N ALA A 449 21.50 -18.68 -18.05
CA ALA A 449 22.87 -18.63 -18.56
C ALA A 449 23.32 -17.18 -18.84
N ARG A 450 22.49 -16.41 -19.55
CA ARG A 450 22.76 -15.02 -19.94
C ARG A 450 22.79 -14.07 -18.74
N ARG A 451 21.94 -14.31 -17.74
CA ARG A 451 21.93 -13.52 -16.50
C ARG A 451 23.24 -13.62 -15.73
N LEU A 452 23.96 -14.74 -15.80
CA LEU A 452 25.31 -14.82 -15.20
C LEU A 452 26.32 -13.97 -15.98
N GLN A 453 26.23 -13.96 -17.32
CA GLN A 453 27.11 -13.15 -18.16
C GLN A 453 26.92 -11.66 -17.91
N ASP A 454 25.66 -11.19 -17.94
CA ASP A 454 25.27 -9.81 -17.66
C ASP A 454 23.84 -9.77 -17.08
N PRO A 455 23.70 -9.60 -15.74
CA PRO A 455 22.40 -9.52 -15.09
C PRO A 455 21.53 -8.39 -15.62
N LEU A 456 22.12 -7.21 -15.86
CA LEU A 456 21.39 -6.02 -16.29
C LEU A 456 20.82 -6.23 -17.69
N ALA A 457 21.65 -6.67 -18.64
CA ALA A 457 21.24 -6.86 -20.03
C ALA A 457 20.13 -7.92 -20.20
N GLU A 458 20.09 -8.92 -19.32
CA GLU A 458 19.07 -9.96 -19.36
C GLU A 458 17.79 -9.56 -18.61
N LEU A 459 17.90 -8.94 -17.43
CA LEU A 459 16.75 -8.56 -16.61
C LEU A 459 15.88 -7.47 -17.23
N VAL A 460 16.45 -6.54 -18.00
CA VAL A 460 15.70 -5.47 -18.68
C VAL A 460 14.72 -5.97 -19.74
N LYS A 461 14.81 -7.24 -20.13
CA LYS A 461 13.89 -7.89 -21.08
C LYS A 461 12.55 -8.28 -20.45
N ILE A 462 12.44 -8.17 -19.12
CA ILE A 462 11.30 -8.64 -18.33
C ILE A 462 10.57 -7.41 -17.76
N ASP A 463 9.25 -7.47 -17.70
CA ASP A 463 8.48 -6.46 -16.97
C ASP A 463 9.00 -6.39 -15.51
N PRO A 464 9.42 -5.22 -15.01
CA PRO A 464 10.03 -5.09 -13.67
C PRO A 464 9.15 -5.65 -12.56
N LYS A 465 7.81 -5.57 -12.68
CA LYS A 465 6.88 -6.08 -11.66
C LYS A 465 6.80 -7.61 -11.61
N SER A 466 7.41 -8.27 -12.59
CA SER A 466 7.45 -9.73 -12.73
C SER A 466 8.82 -10.31 -12.36
N ILE A 467 9.76 -9.47 -11.91
CA ILE A 467 11.07 -9.89 -11.40
C ILE A 467 10.94 -10.03 -9.88
N GLY A 468 10.33 -11.13 -9.44
CA GLY A 468 10.05 -11.42 -8.03
C GLY A 468 8.57 -11.41 -7.75
#